data_AF-A0AAD3NMK5-F1
#
_entry.id   AF-A0AAD3NMK5-F1
#
_cell.length_a   1.000
_cell.length_b   1.000
_cell.length_c   1.000
_cell.angle_alpha   90.00
_cell.angle_beta   90.00
_cell.angle_gamma   90.00
#
_symmetry.space_group_name_H-M   'P 1'
#
loop_
_entity.id
_entity.type
_entity.pdbx_description
1 polymer ?
#
loop_
_entity_poly.entity_id
_entity_poly.type
_entity_poly.pdbx_seq_one_letter_code
_entity_poly.pdbx_strand_id
1 'polypeptide(L)' 'MLICGQRASQLSCYLARRPCGDLPRFSVCISAFLNNPAGAPRHFKGCYPRHGCESINRLGIGSASCCRTDLCN' A
#
# COMPACT_ATOMS: atom_id res chain seq x y z
N MET A 1 0.84 33.85 6.31
CA MET A 1 0.29 32.75 7.14
C MET A 1 0.03 31.56 6.23
N LEU A 2 0.89 30.54 6.25
CA LEU A 2 0.69 29.32 5.45
C LEU A 2 -0.42 28.49 6.10
N ILE A 3 -1.58 28.43 5.45
CA ILE A 3 -2.66 27.56 5.91
C ILE A 3 -2.36 26.16 5.36
N CYS A 4 -1.83 25.31 6.24
CA CYS A 4 -1.58 23.89 6.01
C CYS A 4 -2.93 23.14 5.96
N GLY A 5 -3.70 23.35 4.88
CA GLY A 5 -5.02 22.76 4.67
C GLY A 5 -4.93 21.39 4.00
N GLN A 6 -4.91 20.33 4.81
CA GLN A 6 -5.50 19.00 4.54
C GLN A 6 -5.45 18.50 3.07
N ARG A 7 -4.26 18.42 2.47
CA ARG A 7 -4.06 17.72 1.20
C ARG A 7 -3.86 16.25 1.53
N ALA A 8 -4.82 15.38 1.20
CA ALA A 8 -4.55 13.95 1.16
C ALA A 8 -3.29 13.75 0.31
N SER A 9 -2.19 13.32 0.93
CA SER A 9 -0.91 13.14 0.27
C SER A 9 -1.14 12.33 -1.00
N GLN A 10 -0.85 12.93 -2.15
CA GLN A 10 -1.04 12.35 -3.47
C GLN A 10 0.05 11.29 -3.69
N LEU A 11 0.03 10.23 -2.89
CA LEU A 11 1.03 9.18 -2.87
C LEU A 11 0.95 8.39 -4.18
N SER A 12 2.05 8.33 -4.93
CA SER A 12 2.17 7.52 -6.14
C SER A 12 2.88 6.21 -5.83
N CYS A 13 2.33 5.07 -6.29
CA CYS A 13 2.91 3.75 -6.08
C CYS A 13 3.17 3.06 -7.42
N TYR A 14 4.20 2.22 -7.52
CA TYR A 14 4.40 1.34 -8.66
C TYR A 14 3.18 0.42 -8.85
N LEU A 15 2.79 0.25 -10.11
CA LEU A 15 1.58 -0.47 -10.58
C LEU A 15 0.23 0.25 -10.37
N ALA A 16 0.16 1.27 -9.51
CA ALA A 16 -1.02 2.10 -9.40
C ALA A 16 -1.01 3.10 -10.57
N ARG A 17 -1.70 2.77 -11.67
CA ARG A 17 -1.92 3.70 -12.80
C ARG A 17 -2.67 4.99 -12.39
N ARG A 18 -3.03 5.15 -11.11
CA ARG A 18 -3.70 6.30 -10.50
C ARG A 18 -3.11 6.60 -9.11
N PRO A 19 -3.03 7.88 -8.70
CA PRO A 19 -2.57 8.26 -7.37
C PRO A 19 -3.51 7.74 -6.28
N CYS A 20 -2.95 7.42 -5.10
CA CYS A 20 -3.71 7.02 -3.92
C CYS A 20 -4.44 8.26 -3.35
N GLY A 21 -5.52 8.69 -3.99
CA GLY A 21 -6.18 9.97 -3.67
C GLY A 21 -7.70 9.92 -3.59
N ASP A 22 -8.34 8.85 -4.08
CA ASP A 22 -9.81 8.80 -4.16
C ASP A 22 -10.47 8.30 -2.86
N LEU A 23 -9.72 7.54 -2.04
CA LEU A 23 -10.22 6.94 -0.81
C LEU A 23 -9.33 7.31 0.37
N PRO A 24 -9.88 7.92 1.44
CA PRO A 24 -9.12 8.45 2.59
C PRO A 24 -8.39 7.38 3.41
N ARG A 25 -8.61 6.10 3.08
CA ARG A 25 -8.00 4.95 3.77
C ARG A 25 -6.73 4.46 3.09
N PHE A 26 -6.47 4.78 1.83
CA PHE A 26 -5.33 4.27 1.06
C PHE A 26 -4.17 5.26 1.15
N SER A 27 -3.40 5.16 2.24
CA SER A 27 -2.34 6.10 2.59
C SER A 27 -0.92 5.52 2.52
N VAL A 28 -0.77 4.29 2.04
CA VAL A 28 0.53 3.62 1.86
C VAL A 28 0.59 2.90 0.52
N CYS A 29 1.79 2.78 -0.02
CA CYS A 29 2.11 1.81 -1.05
C CYS A 29 2.34 0.45 -0.40
N ILE A 30 1.80 -0.61 -1.00
CA ILE A 30 2.04 -1.99 -0.59
C ILE A 30 2.83 -2.74 -1.65
N SER A 31 3.68 -3.64 -1.18
CA SER A 31 4.23 -4.77 -1.91
C SER A 31 4.06 -6.02 -1.07
N ALA A 32 3.07 -6.83 -1.41
CA ALA A 32 2.74 -8.06 -0.70
C ALA A 32 3.14 -9.30 -1.51
N PHE A 33 3.74 -10.25 -0.81
CA PHE A 33 4.16 -11.57 -1.26
C PHE A 33 3.26 -12.57 -0.54
N LEU A 34 2.20 -13.01 -1.20
CA LEU A 34 1.27 -13.98 -0.63
C LEU A 34 1.80 -15.37 -0.91
N ASN A 35 2.10 -16.10 0.18
CA ASN A 35 2.52 -17.49 0.12
C ASN A 35 1.28 -18.33 -0.13
N ASN A 36 1.07 -18.73 -1.38
CA ASN A 36 -0.05 -19.58 -1.73
C ASN A 36 0.36 -21.05 -1.57
N PRO A 37 -0.24 -21.82 -0.63
CA PRO A 37 0.10 -23.23 -0.46
C PRO A 37 -0.30 -24.11 -1.66
N ALA A 38 -1.17 -23.60 -2.54
CA ALA A 38 -1.69 -24.32 -3.69
C ALA A 38 -1.01 -23.98 -5.04
N GLY A 39 0.10 -23.23 -5.06
CA GLY A 39 0.77 -22.90 -6.32
C GLY A 39 1.82 -21.79 -6.23
N ALA A 40 2.05 -21.09 -7.35
CA ALA A 40 3.05 -20.02 -7.41
C ALA A 40 2.73 -18.86 -6.45
N PRO A 41 3.75 -18.25 -5.83
CA PRO A 41 3.58 -17.09 -4.96
C PRO A 41 2.95 -15.94 -5.74
N ARG A 42 1.97 -15.28 -5.13
CA ARG A 42 1.31 -14.11 -5.74
C ARG A 42 1.94 -12.84 -5.20
N HIS A 43 2.48 -12.04 -6.10
CA HIS A 43 2.99 -10.71 -5.78
C HIS A 43 1.93 -9.66 -6.15
N PHE A 44 1.58 -8.81 -5.20
CA PHE A 44 0.65 -7.71 -5.41
C PHE A 44 1.31 -6.38 -5.01
N LYS A 45 1.15 -5.37 -5.87
CA LYS A 45 1.68 -4.02 -5.67
C LYS A 45 0.59 -2.97 -5.94
N GLY A 46 0.55 -1.90 -5.14
CA GLY A 46 -0.35 -0.77 -5.40
C GLY A 46 -0.64 0.09 -4.16
N CYS A 47 -1.73 0.84 -4.22
CA CYS A 47 -2.26 1.60 -3.08
C CYS A 47 -2.97 0.65 -2.11
N TYR A 48 -2.72 0.78 -0.80
CA TYR A 48 -3.37 -0.05 0.21
C TYR A 48 -3.63 0.71 1.51
N PRO A 49 -4.60 0.28 2.34
CA PRO A 49 -4.75 0.82 3.67
C PRO A 49 -3.62 0.35 4.60
N ARG A 50 -3.05 1.30 5.36
CA ARG A 50 -1.98 1.02 6.33
C ARG A 50 -2.33 -0.14 7.26
N HIS A 51 -3.51 -0.07 7.87
CA HIS A 51 -3.98 -1.09 8.81
C HIS A 51 -4.09 -2.48 8.15
N GLY A 52 -4.52 -2.51 6.89
CA GLY A 52 -4.58 -3.77 6.13
C GLY A 52 -3.19 -4.35 5.87
N CYS A 53 -2.20 -3.50 5.57
CA CYS A 53 -0.83 -3.96 5.33
C CYS A 53 -0.19 -4.55 6.59
N GLU A 54 -0.38 -3.93 7.76
CA GLU A 54 0.05 -4.49 9.04
C GLU A 54 -0.64 -5.83 9.35
N SER A 55 -1.91 -5.96 8.97
CA SER A 55 -2.69 -7.18 9.17
C SER A 55 -2.15 -8.35 8.35
N ILE A 56 -1.64 -8.13 7.13
CA ILE A 56 -1.08 -9.22 6.30
C ILE A 56 0.14 -9.86 6.97
N ASN A 57 1.08 -9.03 7.46
CA ASN A 57 2.24 -9.52 8.20
C ASN A 57 1.83 -10.22 9.50
N ARG A 58 0.84 -9.66 10.20
CA ARG A 58 0.36 -10.22 11.47
C ARG A 58 -0.35 -11.57 11.31
N LEU A 59 -1.11 -11.74 10.23
CA LEU A 59 -1.88 -12.96 9.96
C LEU A 59 -1.02 -14.08 9.36
N GLY A 60 0.23 -13.80 8.98
CA GLY A 60 1.14 -14.82 8.42
C GLY A 60 0.71 -15.37 7.05
N ILE A 61 -0.22 -14.70 6.37
CA ILE A 61 -0.70 -15.08 5.03
C ILE A 61 0.43 -14.85 3.98
N GLY A 62 1.41 -14.02 4.32
CA GLY A 62 2.56 -13.70 3.49
C GLY A 62 3.44 -12.61 4.09
N SER A 63 4.30 -12.04 3.28
CA SER A 63 5.14 -10.88 3.65
C SER A 63 4.66 -9.65 2.90
N ALA A 64 4.27 -8.61 3.63
CA ALA A 64 3.85 -7.33 3.07
C ALA A 64 4.79 -6.19 3.50
N SER A 65 5.29 -5.43 2.53
CA SER A 65 6.06 -4.21 2.77
C SER A 65 5.19 -3.00 2.49
N CYS A 66 5.07 -2.11 3.47
CA CYS A 66 4.28 -0.88 3.38
C CYS A 66 5.18 0.35 3.52
N CYS A 67 5.00 1.34 2.66
CA CYS A 67 5.78 2.58 2.70
C CYS A 67 4.91 3.80 2.35
N ARG A 68 5.33 4.99 2.82
CA ARG A 68 4.61 6.28 2.66
C ARG A 68 5.39 7.28 1.80
N THR A 69 6.19 6.76 0.88
CA THR A 69 7.03 7.57 -0.01
C THR A 69 6.58 7.33 -1.44
N ASP A 70 6.68 8.32 -2.31
CA ASP A 70 6.40 8.12 -3.72
C ASP A 70 7.31 7.01 -4.29
N LEU A 71 6.70 6.10 -5.05
CA LEU A 71 7.35 5.04 -5.81
C LEU A 71 8.31 4.20 -4.95
N CYS A 72 7.86 3.74 -3.79
CA CYS A 72 8.69 3.01 -2.83
C CYS A 72 8.51 1.49 -2.83
N ASN A 73 7.58 0.95 -3.62
CA ASN A 73 7.06 -0.42 -3.51
C ASN A 73 7.54 -1.41 -4.59
#